data_AF-A0A2H0PGE1-F1
#
_entry.id   AF-A0A2H0PGE1-F1
#
_cell.length_a   1.000
_cell.length_b   1.000
_cell.length_c   1.000
_cell.angle_alpha   90.00
_cell.angle_beta   90.00
_cell.angle_gamma   90.00
#
_symmetry.space_group_name_H-M   'P 1'
#
loop_
_entity.id
_entity.type
_entity.pdbx_description
1 polymer ?
#
loop_
_entity_poly.entity_id
_entity_poly.type
_entity_poly.pdbx_seq_one_letter_code
_entity_poly.pdbx_strand_id
1 'polypeptide(L)'
;MAEQQSVSLGGSIKGVFWGFVLIPLALWLCYHGETRKEISAYVQKAVAVVPTAELAGEKDVRFSGTPEAEVVTDTAYGVGNAWYINRQVDVYRQVEKTRKVKKDGKDVDEKYLANDWVRDPDMSKISSVSELKFGSLTVHIPTSARWMENKGDNVLMPETILGKPNGGEPALGDKRVKVTGIKAGAPLFVAGHHSNGTISANEDGMMIVSAMSEGETIQSLKSGDRFMYWLIKVGSFLLLYIGFMSVLGPLTWALSWIPLLGEIGRGAIGFAMFVLSAILIAAITVLVHYFWYVLAGFVVLLAGIVALLVSIGKRKQPA
;
A
#
# COMPACT_ATOMS: atom_id res chain seq x y z
N MET A 1 -31.91 16.19 36.13
CA MET A 1 -31.72 14.77 36.52
C MET A 1 -30.67 14.18 35.61
N ALA A 2 -29.56 13.70 36.16
CA ALA A 2 -28.45 13.16 35.39
C ALA A 2 -28.81 11.74 34.93
N GLU A 3 -28.97 11.55 33.62
CA GLU A 3 -29.12 10.23 33.02
C GLU A 3 -27.75 9.54 33.06
N GLN A 4 -27.56 8.71 34.08
CA GLN A 4 -26.41 7.83 34.23
C GLN A 4 -26.48 6.80 33.09
N GLN A 5 -25.79 7.08 31.96
CA GLN A 5 -25.65 6.10 30.88
C GLN A 5 -24.95 4.87 31.42
N SER A 6 -25.72 3.81 31.70
CA SER A 6 -25.18 2.51 32.07
C SER A 6 -24.44 1.96 30.85
N VAL A 7 -23.11 1.96 30.93
CA VAL A 7 -22.28 1.15 30.03
C VAL A 7 -22.70 -0.30 30.27
N SER A 8 -23.57 -0.82 29.41
CA SER A 8 -24.11 -2.17 29.57
C SER A 8 -22.98 -3.19 29.43
N LEU A 9 -22.96 -4.19 30.32
CA LEU A 9 -21.99 -5.30 30.29
C LEU A 9 -21.88 -5.94 28.88
N GLY A 10 -23.00 -5.97 28.14
CA GLY A 10 -23.08 -6.51 26.78
C GLY A 10 -22.28 -5.73 25.73
N GLY A 11 -22.03 -4.43 25.94
CA GLY A 11 -21.13 -3.63 25.08
C GLY A 11 -19.66 -3.98 25.32
N SER A 12 -19.27 -4.20 26.58
CA SER A 12 -17.89 -4.53 26.96
C SER A 12 -17.47 -5.93 26.51
N ILE A 13 -18.36 -6.93 26.58
CA ILE A 13 -18.07 -8.30 26.10
C ILE A 13 -17.80 -8.34 24.59
N LYS A 14 -18.58 -7.58 23.80
CA LYS A 14 -18.36 -7.46 22.35
C LYS A 14 -17.01 -6.80 22.04
N GLY A 15 -16.60 -5.80 22.82
CA GLY A 15 -15.29 -5.17 22.68
C GLY A 15 -14.13 -6.15 22.87
N VAL A 16 -14.19 -6.99 23.91
CA VAL A 16 -13.15 -8.01 24.17
C VAL A 16 -13.01 -8.98 23.00
N PHE A 17 -14.12 -9.46 22.45
CA PHE A 17 -14.11 -10.34 21.27
C PHE A 17 -13.40 -9.67 20.09
N TRP A 18 -13.74 -8.42 19.77
CA TRP A 18 -13.06 -7.67 18.71
C TRP A 18 -11.58 -7.48 18.99
N GLY A 19 -11.19 -7.27 20.24
CA GLY A 19 -9.79 -7.20 20.65
C GLY A 19 -9.00 -8.47 20.29
N PHE A 20 -9.56 -9.65 20.57
CA PHE A 20 -8.95 -10.93 20.21
C PHE A 20 -8.86 -11.19 18.71
N VAL A 21 -9.69 -10.53 17.89
CA VAL A 21 -9.60 -10.61 16.42
C VAL A 21 -8.58 -9.60 15.87
N LEU A 22 -8.60 -8.36 16.38
CA LEU A 22 -7.76 -7.27 15.90
C LEU A 22 -6.27 -7.50 16.19
N ILE A 23 -5.93 -8.09 17.34
CA ILE A 23 -4.54 -8.34 17.71
C ILE A 23 -3.86 -9.29 16.71
N PRO A 24 -4.35 -10.53 16.45
CA PRO A 24 -3.78 -11.40 15.43
C PRO A 24 -3.77 -10.78 14.04
N LEU A 25 -4.84 -10.08 13.65
CA LEU A 25 -4.92 -9.41 12.35
C LEU A 25 -3.81 -8.36 12.19
N ALA A 26 -3.55 -7.56 13.23
CA ALA A 26 -2.50 -6.55 13.22
C ALA A 26 -1.10 -7.16 13.06
N LEU A 27 -0.83 -8.27 13.76
CA LEU A 27 0.44 -9.00 13.67
C LEU A 27 0.61 -9.64 12.28
N TRP A 28 -0.45 -10.26 11.75
CA TRP A 28 -0.46 -10.84 10.40
C TRP A 28 -0.20 -9.76 9.33
N LEU A 29 -0.88 -8.62 9.45
CA LEU A 29 -0.71 -7.49 8.54
C LEU A 29 0.72 -6.92 8.61
N CYS A 30 1.29 -6.83 9.82
CA CYS A 30 2.66 -6.38 10.03
C CYS A 30 3.66 -7.34 9.36
N TYR A 31 3.47 -8.65 9.56
CA TYR A 31 4.28 -9.68 8.94
C TYR A 31 4.21 -9.65 7.41
N HIS A 32 3.00 -9.58 6.83
CA HIS A 32 2.82 -9.46 5.39
C HIS A 32 3.40 -8.16 4.82
N GLY A 33 3.34 -7.07 5.59
CA GLY A 33 3.99 -5.81 5.24
C GLY A 33 5.51 -5.94 5.14
N GLU A 34 6.12 -6.73 6.01
CA GLU A 34 7.56 -6.96 6.04
C GLU A 34 8.07 -7.94 4.99
N THR A 35 7.25 -8.92 4.60
CA THR A 35 7.61 -9.89 3.55
C THR A 35 7.22 -9.43 2.15
N ARG A 36 6.62 -8.23 2.03
CA ARG A 36 6.22 -7.65 0.74
C ARG A 36 7.45 -7.41 -0.13
N LYS A 37 7.40 -7.90 -1.36
CA LYS A 37 8.42 -7.61 -2.39
C LYS A 37 8.36 -6.13 -2.77
N GLU A 38 9.49 -5.44 -2.63
CA GLU A 38 9.64 -4.05 -3.05
C GLU A 38 9.87 -3.97 -4.56
N ILE A 39 9.04 -3.20 -5.24
CA ILE A 39 9.12 -3.03 -6.69
C ILE A 39 10.36 -2.23 -7.05
N SER A 40 10.72 -1.24 -6.24
CA SER A 40 11.96 -0.48 -6.40
C SER A 40 13.19 -1.38 -6.28
N ALA A 41 13.21 -2.33 -5.33
CA ALA A 41 14.32 -3.27 -5.19
C ALA A 41 14.45 -4.19 -6.41
N TYR A 42 13.33 -4.64 -6.99
CA TYR A 42 13.31 -5.39 -8.26
C TYR A 42 13.98 -4.59 -9.38
N VAL A 43 13.50 -3.37 -9.64
CA VAL A 43 14.04 -2.52 -10.71
C VAL A 43 15.52 -2.17 -10.47
N GLN A 44 15.93 -1.92 -9.24
CA GLN A 44 17.32 -1.57 -8.93
C GLN A 44 18.31 -2.73 -9.11
N LYS A 45 17.87 -3.97 -8.87
CA LYS A 45 18.69 -5.18 -9.05
C LYS A 45 18.75 -5.64 -10.49
N ALA A 46 17.80 -5.20 -11.33
CA ALA A 46 17.78 -5.53 -12.75
C ALA A 46 19.05 -4.99 -13.47
N VAL A 47 19.57 -5.79 -14.39
CA VAL A 47 20.79 -5.49 -15.14
C VAL A 47 20.50 -4.38 -16.15
N ALA A 48 21.27 -3.30 -16.11
CA ALA A 48 21.17 -2.25 -17.13
C ALA A 48 21.71 -2.77 -18.47
N VAL A 49 20.91 -2.69 -19.52
CA VAL A 49 21.26 -3.20 -20.86
C VAL A 49 21.04 -2.14 -21.93
N VAL A 50 21.74 -2.28 -23.06
CA VAL A 50 21.46 -1.50 -24.26
C VAL A 50 20.52 -2.32 -25.14
N PRO A 51 19.40 -1.75 -25.63
CA PRO A 51 18.37 -2.51 -26.35
C PRO A 51 18.78 -3.02 -27.75
N THR A 52 20.04 -2.83 -28.13
CA THR A 52 20.60 -3.35 -29.39
C THR A 52 21.56 -4.53 -29.16
N ALA A 53 21.72 -4.98 -27.92
CA ALA A 53 22.62 -6.08 -27.58
C ALA A 53 21.88 -7.43 -27.57
N GLU A 54 22.53 -8.47 -28.06
CA GLU A 54 22.09 -9.84 -27.82
C GLU A 54 22.23 -10.16 -26.33
N LEU A 55 21.12 -10.52 -25.69
CA LEU A 55 21.08 -10.85 -24.28
C LEU A 55 21.17 -12.36 -24.11
N ALA A 56 22.28 -12.82 -23.54
CA ALA A 56 22.44 -14.22 -23.13
C ALA A 56 21.77 -14.50 -21.78
N GLY A 57 21.06 -15.62 -21.70
CA GLY A 57 20.46 -16.15 -20.48
C GLY A 57 19.19 -15.44 -20.01
N GLU A 58 18.53 -16.06 -19.05
CA GLU A 58 17.35 -15.50 -18.39
C GLU A 58 17.76 -14.60 -17.23
N LYS A 59 17.27 -13.36 -17.23
CA LYS A 59 17.62 -12.35 -16.22
C LYS A 59 16.67 -11.17 -16.25
N ASP A 60 16.54 -10.51 -15.11
CA ASP A 60 15.86 -9.23 -15.05
C ASP A 60 16.75 -8.13 -15.63
N VAL A 61 16.17 -7.33 -16.53
CA VAL A 61 16.87 -6.25 -17.23
C VAL A 61 16.11 -4.94 -17.12
N ARG A 62 16.85 -3.85 -17.23
CA ARG A 62 16.32 -2.49 -17.34
C ARG A 62 17.02 -1.72 -18.44
N PHE A 63 16.29 -0.88 -19.14
CA PHE A 63 16.84 -0.04 -20.19
C PHE A 63 15.91 1.13 -20.49
N SER A 64 16.43 2.13 -21.21
CA SER A 64 15.64 3.22 -21.76
C SER A 64 15.82 3.27 -23.27
N GLY A 65 14.77 3.66 -24.00
CA GLY A 65 14.84 3.86 -25.44
C GLY A 65 13.53 4.39 -26.00
N THR A 66 13.53 4.73 -27.29
CA THR A 66 12.28 5.09 -27.99
C THR A 66 11.83 3.84 -28.75
N PRO A 67 10.70 3.22 -28.38
CA PRO A 67 10.23 2.03 -29.05
C PRO A 67 9.49 2.31 -30.35
N GLU A 68 9.46 1.30 -31.20
CA GLU A 68 8.57 1.18 -32.35
C GLU A 68 7.42 0.22 -32.01
N ALA A 69 6.19 0.64 -32.26
CA ALA A 69 4.99 -0.17 -32.06
C ALA A 69 3.81 0.40 -32.85
N GLU A 70 2.79 -0.43 -33.06
CA GLU A 70 1.47 0.04 -33.44
C GLU A 70 0.90 0.90 -32.31
N VAL A 71 0.32 2.05 -32.63
CA VAL A 71 -0.21 2.98 -31.62
C VAL A 71 -1.64 2.61 -31.25
N VAL A 72 -2.01 2.87 -29.99
CA VAL A 72 -3.40 2.75 -29.55
C VAL A 72 -4.16 4.06 -29.72
N THR A 73 -5.45 3.92 -29.99
CA THR A 73 -6.40 5.03 -30.10
C THR A 73 -7.65 4.71 -29.28
N ASP A 74 -8.05 5.65 -28.43
CA ASP A 74 -9.36 5.70 -27.81
C ASP A 74 -10.38 6.17 -28.84
N THR A 75 -11.09 5.20 -29.43
CA THR A 75 -12.09 5.44 -30.47
C THR A 75 -13.34 6.17 -29.96
N ALA A 76 -13.60 6.18 -28.64
CA ALA A 76 -14.80 6.84 -28.11
C ALA A 76 -14.64 8.36 -28.06
N TYR A 77 -13.40 8.85 -27.89
CA TYR A 77 -13.10 10.29 -27.80
C TYR A 77 -12.12 10.78 -28.86
N GLY A 78 -11.71 9.91 -29.79
CA GLY A 78 -10.78 10.25 -30.88
C GLY A 78 -9.36 10.60 -30.41
N VAL A 79 -8.98 10.16 -29.20
CA VAL A 79 -7.68 10.45 -28.61
C VAL A 79 -6.76 9.27 -28.92
N GLY A 80 -5.68 9.49 -29.68
CA GLY A 80 -4.80 8.39 -30.08
C GLY A 80 -3.35 8.78 -30.24
N ASN A 81 -2.64 8.00 -31.04
CA ASN A 81 -1.20 8.13 -31.28
C ASN A 81 -0.38 8.02 -29.97
N ALA A 82 -0.73 7.03 -29.16
CA ALA A 82 -0.16 6.78 -27.84
C ALA A 82 0.24 5.30 -27.70
N TRP A 83 1.20 4.99 -26.83
CA TRP A 83 1.49 3.60 -26.42
C TRP A 83 0.60 3.11 -25.30
N TYR A 84 0.10 4.05 -24.51
CA TYR A 84 -0.74 3.80 -23.36
C TYR A 84 -1.75 4.92 -23.21
N ILE A 85 -3.00 4.56 -22.92
CA ILE A 85 -4.12 5.45 -22.69
C ILE A 85 -4.85 4.98 -21.42
N ASN A 86 -5.11 5.92 -20.53
CA ASN A 86 -5.95 5.79 -19.35
C ASN A 86 -7.10 6.78 -19.46
N ARG A 87 -8.27 6.28 -19.88
CA ARG A 87 -9.50 7.05 -19.89
C ARG A 87 -10.20 6.92 -18.55
N GLN A 88 -10.41 8.06 -17.91
CA GLN A 88 -11.21 8.20 -16.70
C GLN A 88 -12.50 8.94 -17.01
N VAL A 89 -13.63 8.31 -16.70
CA VAL A 89 -14.95 8.92 -16.83
C VAL A 89 -15.58 9.01 -15.45
N ASP A 90 -15.96 10.20 -15.05
CA ASP A 90 -16.74 10.43 -13.83
C ASP A 90 -18.12 10.96 -14.20
N VAL A 91 -19.14 10.54 -13.47
CA VAL A 91 -20.53 10.96 -13.63
C VAL A 91 -20.93 11.80 -12.43
N TYR A 92 -21.45 12.99 -12.67
CA TYR A 92 -21.95 13.87 -11.62
C TYR A 92 -23.29 13.34 -11.11
N ARG A 93 -23.30 12.86 -9.87
CA ARG A 93 -24.49 12.24 -9.27
C ARG A 93 -24.59 12.58 -7.80
N GLN A 94 -25.77 12.37 -7.25
CA GLN A 94 -25.99 12.53 -5.82
C GLN A 94 -25.39 11.33 -5.08
N VAL A 95 -24.59 11.61 -4.06
CA VAL A 95 -23.94 10.64 -3.19
C VAL A 95 -24.25 10.92 -1.74
N GLU A 96 -24.37 9.85 -0.96
CA GLU A 96 -24.45 9.96 0.49
C GLU A 96 -23.05 10.18 1.06
N LYS A 97 -22.87 11.28 1.79
CA LYS A 97 -21.65 11.60 2.53
C LYS A 97 -21.93 11.66 4.02
N THR A 98 -20.89 11.49 4.82
CA THR A 98 -20.96 11.62 6.27
C THR A 98 -20.18 12.86 6.71
N ARG A 99 -20.75 13.63 7.61
CA ARG A 99 -20.05 14.73 8.31
C ARG A 99 -20.20 14.55 9.81
N LYS A 100 -19.18 14.96 10.57
CA LYS A 100 -19.27 15.03 12.02
C LYS A 100 -20.00 16.31 12.43
N VAL A 101 -21.07 16.16 13.21
CA VAL A 101 -21.83 17.27 13.78
C VAL A 101 -21.87 17.11 15.29
N LYS A 102 -21.67 18.19 16.03
CA LYS A 102 -21.87 18.19 17.48
C LYS A 102 -23.36 18.20 17.79
N LYS A 103 -23.86 17.13 18.38
CA LYS A 103 -25.19 17.05 19.00
C LYS A 103 -24.99 16.70 20.47
N ASP A 104 -25.50 17.54 21.36
CA ASP A 104 -25.38 17.37 22.82
C ASP A 104 -23.93 17.19 23.31
N GLY A 105 -23.00 17.96 22.72
CA GLY A 105 -21.58 17.92 23.08
C GLY A 105 -20.81 16.69 22.58
N LYS A 106 -21.46 15.77 21.84
CA LYS A 106 -20.84 14.58 21.24
C LYS A 106 -20.74 14.74 19.72
N ASP A 107 -19.64 14.28 19.14
CA ASP A 107 -19.51 14.18 17.68
C ASP A 107 -20.36 13.00 17.17
N VAL A 108 -21.33 13.32 16.31
CA VAL A 108 -22.22 12.33 15.68
C VAL A 108 -22.02 12.39 14.17
N ASP A 109 -21.89 11.21 13.56
CA ASP A 109 -21.86 11.06 12.10
C ASP A 109 -23.27 11.29 11.53
N GLU A 110 -23.44 12.40 10.83
CA GLU A 110 -24.68 12.74 10.13
C GLU A 110 -24.50 12.48 8.63
N LYS A 111 -25.38 11.65 8.08
CA LYS A 111 -25.48 11.39 6.64
C LYS A 111 -26.20 12.55 5.96
N TYR A 112 -25.67 13.00 4.83
CA TYR A 112 -26.27 14.01 3.99
C TYR A 112 -26.05 13.68 2.52
N LEU A 113 -26.96 14.16 1.67
CA LEU A 113 -26.84 14.03 0.23
C LEU A 113 -26.01 15.18 -0.32
N ALA A 114 -25.01 14.87 -1.12
CA ALA A 114 -24.17 15.84 -1.81
C ALA A 114 -24.07 15.47 -3.28
N ASN A 115 -24.00 16.46 -4.17
CA ASN A 115 -23.71 16.19 -5.57
C ASN A 115 -22.19 16.14 -5.74
N ASP A 116 -21.70 15.06 -6.35
CA ASP A 116 -20.27 14.87 -6.56
C ASP A 116 -19.98 14.08 -7.83
N TRP A 117 -18.74 14.18 -8.30
CA TRP A 117 -18.22 13.38 -9.38
C TRP A 117 -17.84 12.00 -8.87
N VAL A 118 -18.45 10.97 -9.44
CA VAL A 118 -18.17 9.58 -9.08
C VAL A 118 -17.70 8.82 -10.30
N ARG A 119 -16.55 8.15 -10.16
CA ARG A 119 -15.95 7.32 -11.20
C ARG A 119 -16.94 6.28 -11.71
N ASP A 120 -17.01 6.17 -13.03
CA ASP A 120 -17.72 5.12 -13.72
C ASP A 120 -16.71 4.06 -14.21
N PRO A 121 -16.66 2.87 -13.58
CA PRO A 121 -15.69 1.84 -13.92
C PRO A 121 -15.98 1.19 -15.29
N ASP A 122 -17.23 1.19 -15.75
CA ASP A 122 -17.62 0.55 -17.01
C ASP A 122 -17.24 1.42 -18.22
N MET A 123 -17.32 2.75 -18.05
CA MET A 123 -16.88 3.70 -19.07
C MET A 123 -15.39 4.00 -19.02
N SER A 124 -14.76 3.91 -17.85
CA SER A 124 -13.32 4.08 -17.69
C SER A 124 -12.58 2.90 -18.29
N LYS A 125 -11.52 3.15 -19.06
CA LYS A 125 -10.82 2.10 -19.79
C LYS A 125 -9.33 2.40 -19.88
N ILE A 126 -8.54 1.36 -19.66
CA ILE A 126 -7.12 1.36 -19.97
C ILE A 126 -6.93 0.66 -21.31
N SER A 127 -6.09 1.24 -22.17
CA SER A 127 -5.71 0.64 -23.45
C SER A 127 -4.22 0.85 -23.65
N SER A 128 -3.51 -0.21 -23.99
CA SER A 128 -2.06 -0.17 -24.19
C SER A 128 -1.68 -1.06 -25.34
N VAL A 129 -0.52 -0.79 -25.91
CA VAL A 129 0.11 -1.70 -26.86
C VAL A 129 0.43 -3.03 -26.18
N SER A 130 0.37 -4.12 -26.93
CA SER A 130 0.74 -5.47 -26.48
C SER A 130 2.21 -5.78 -26.72
N GLU A 131 2.87 -5.03 -27.60
CA GLU A 131 4.26 -5.24 -28.01
C GLU A 131 4.95 -3.90 -28.26
N LEU A 132 6.18 -3.76 -27.76
CA LEU A 132 7.07 -2.64 -28.04
C LEU A 132 8.40 -3.19 -28.55
N LYS A 133 8.90 -2.67 -29.67
CA LYS A 133 10.21 -3.06 -30.21
C LYS A 133 11.24 -2.00 -29.91
N PHE A 134 12.35 -2.41 -29.31
CA PHE A 134 13.50 -1.55 -29.06
C PHE A 134 14.70 -2.18 -29.75
N GLY A 135 15.04 -1.71 -30.96
CA GLY A 135 16.10 -2.33 -31.75
C GLY A 135 15.82 -3.82 -31.99
N SER A 136 16.67 -4.70 -31.46
CA SER A 136 16.51 -6.15 -31.57
C SER A 136 15.65 -6.77 -30.46
N LEU A 137 15.33 -6.03 -29.40
CA LEU A 137 14.53 -6.52 -28.28
C LEU A 137 13.03 -6.33 -28.53
N THR A 138 12.27 -7.39 -28.31
CA THR A 138 10.81 -7.35 -28.30
C THR A 138 10.33 -7.37 -26.86
N VAL A 139 9.44 -6.43 -26.51
CA VAL A 139 8.89 -6.27 -25.17
C VAL A 139 7.41 -6.59 -25.23
N HIS A 140 7.01 -7.71 -24.64
CA HIS A 140 5.62 -8.11 -24.52
C HIS A 140 5.00 -7.47 -23.28
N ILE A 141 3.92 -6.71 -23.49
CA ILE A 141 3.24 -5.97 -22.42
C ILE A 141 1.98 -6.73 -21.99
N PRO A 142 1.98 -7.34 -20.78
CA PRO A 142 0.75 -7.89 -20.23
C PRO A 142 -0.19 -6.79 -19.75
N THR A 143 -1.48 -7.11 -19.61
CA THR A 143 -2.49 -6.21 -19.01
C THR A 143 -2.18 -5.83 -17.57
N SER A 144 -1.36 -6.62 -16.86
CA SER A 144 -0.88 -6.33 -15.50
C SER A 144 0.33 -5.38 -15.47
N ALA A 145 0.90 -5.02 -16.62
CA ALA A 145 2.07 -4.15 -16.67
C ALA A 145 1.78 -2.82 -15.99
N ARG A 146 2.72 -2.38 -15.16
CA ARG A 146 2.58 -1.11 -14.45
C ARG A 146 3.11 0.02 -15.32
N TRP A 147 2.19 0.82 -15.81
CA TRP A 147 2.48 2.04 -16.54
C TRP A 147 2.72 3.22 -15.59
N MET A 148 3.78 3.97 -15.84
CA MET A 148 4.15 5.15 -15.05
C MET A 148 4.28 6.37 -15.96
N GLU A 149 3.44 7.36 -15.70
CA GLU A 149 3.36 8.60 -16.46
C GLU A 149 4.18 9.70 -15.77
N ASN A 150 4.91 10.50 -16.54
CA ASN A 150 5.39 11.82 -16.11
C ASN A 150 4.22 12.75 -15.74
N LYS A 151 4.34 13.50 -14.64
CA LYS A 151 3.30 14.43 -14.19
C LYS A 151 3.32 15.68 -15.08
N GLY A 152 2.29 15.85 -15.92
CA GLY A 152 2.06 17.08 -16.71
C GLY A 152 2.00 16.83 -18.21
N ASP A 153 2.92 16.05 -18.77
CA ASP A 153 3.06 15.85 -20.22
C ASP A 153 2.14 14.78 -20.82
N ASN A 154 1.45 14.04 -19.95
CA ASN A 154 0.66 12.87 -20.32
C ASN A 154 -0.84 13.15 -20.39
N VAL A 155 -1.26 14.42 -20.37
CA VAL A 155 -2.67 14.78 -20.62
C VAL A 155 -2.90 14.77 -22.13
N LEU A 156 -3.59 13.74 -22.62
CA LEU A 156 -3.96 13.62 -24.03
C LEU A 156 -5.28 14.36 -24.32
N MET A 157 -6.18 14.37 -23.34
CA MET A 157 -7.38 15.17 -23.32
C MET A 157 -7.56 15.73 -21.90
N PRO A 158 -7.62 17.07 -21.74
CA PRO A 158 -7.86 17.67 -20.44
C PRO A 158 -9.25 17.29 -19.91
N GLU A 159 -9.43 17.43 -18.61
CA GLU A 159 -10.73 17.18 -17.99
C GLU A 159 -11.79 18.06 -18.64
N THR A 160 -12.77 17.44 -19.28
CA THR A 160 -13.81 18.11 -20.07
C THR A 160 -15.18 17.55 -19.71
N ILE A 161 -16.13 18.42 -19.38
CA ILE A 161 -17.53 18.02 -19.21
C ILE A 161 -18.16 17.86 -20.60
N LEU A 162 -18.69 16.67 -20.90
CA LEU A 162 -19.30 16.37 -22.18
C LEU A 162 -20.51 17.28 -22.42
N GLY A 163 -20.56 17.89 -23.61
CA GLY A 163 -21.58 18.90 -23.96
C GLY A 163 -21.31 20.30 -23.38
N LYS A 164 -20.29 20.48 -22.54
CA LYS A 164 -19.89 21.77 -21.94
C LYS A 164 -18.36 22.00 -22.07
N PRO A 165 -17.79 22.05 -23.30
CA PRO A 165 -16.34 22.08 -23.50
C PRO A 165 -15.66 23.35 -23.01
N ASN A 166 -16.38 24.48 -22.91
CA ASN A 166 -15.85 25.77 -22.45
C ASN A 166 -16.13 26.04 -20.96
N GLY A 167 -16.51 24.99 -20.21
CA GLY A 167 -16.91 25.10 -18.82
C GLY A 167 -18.40 25.39 -18.62
N GLY A 168 -18.83 25.30 -17.38
CA GLY A 168 -20.21 25.42 -16.94
C GLY A 168 -20.42 24.67 -15.63
N GLU A 169 -21.47 25.02 -14.89
CA GLU A 169 -21.80 24.28 -13.68
C GLU A 169 -22.25 22.85 -14.03
N PRO A 170 -21.79 21.84 -13.29
CA PRO A 170 -22.18 20.46 -13.51
C PRO A 170 -23.64 20.23 -13.10
N ALA A 171 -24.40 19.56 -13.95
CA ALA A 171 -25.76 19.11 -13.70
C ALA A 171 -25.80 17.60 -13.43
N LEU A 172 -26.81 17.14 -12.70
CA LEU A 172 -26.98 15.70 -12.41
C LEU A 172 -27.04 14.90 -13.72
N GLY A 173 -26.22 13.85 -13.82
CA GLY A 173 -26.06 13.03 -15.02
C GLY A 173 -24.97 13.50 -15.98
N ASP A 174 -24.39 14.69 -15.79
CA ASP A 174 -23.25 15.14 -16.58
C ASP A 174 -22.09 14.17 -16.45
N LYS A 175 -21.36 13.99 -17.55
CA LYS A 175 -20.16 13.17 -17.59
C LYS A 175 -18.96 14.07 -17.82
N ARG A 176 -17.89 13.89 -17.05
CA ARG A 176 -16.59 14.47 -17.37
C ARG A 176 -15.63 13.37 -17.74
N VAL A 177 -14.78 13.68 -18.71
CA VAL A 177 -13.81 12.74 -19.26
C VAL A 177 -12.44 13.37 -19.15
N LYS A 178 -11.48 12.57 -18.70
CA LYS A 178 -10.06 12.90 -18.70
C LYS A 178 -9.33 11.73 -19.33
N VAL A 179 -8.52 12.01 -20.35
CA VAL A 179 -7.69 10.99 -21.00
C VAL A 179 -6.24 11.33 -20.74
N THR A 180 -5.55 10.47 -19.99
CA THR A 180 -4.10 10.54 -19.83
C THR A 180 -3.44 9.39 -20.57
N GLY A 181 -2.13 9.45 -20.77
CA GLY A 181 -1.42 8.44 -21.52
C GLY A 181 -0.04 8.89 -21.99
N ILE A 182 0.71 7.95 -22.56
CA ILE A 182 2.05 8.21 -23.06
C ILE A 182 2.00 8.27 -24.59
N LYS A 183 2.33 9.43 -25.14
CA LYS A 183 2.33 9.66 -26.60
C LYS A 183 3.38 8.78 -27.29
N ALA A 184 3.07 8.35 -28.50
CA ALA A 184 4.03 7.67 -29.35
C ALA A 184 5.22 8.58 -29.67
N GLY A 185 6.41 7.99 -29.76
CA GLY A 185 7.68 8.68 -29.98
C GLY A 185 8.37 9.21 -28.71
N ALA A 186 7.77 9.07 -27.52
CA ALA A 186 8.43 9.43 -26.26
C ALA A 186 9.52 8.40 -25.82
N PRO A 187 10.61 8.77 -25.17
CA PRO A 187 11.46 7.74 -24.56
C PRO A 187 10.69 6.99 -23.46
N LEU A 188 10.83 5.66 -23.42
CA LEU A 188 10.34 4.80 -22.36
C LEU A 188 11.51 4.17 -21.60
N PHE A 189 11.37 4.11 -20.29
CA PHE A 189 12.13 3.23 -19.42
C PHE A 189 11.35 1.94 -19.19
N VAL A 190 11.99 0.80 -19.40
CA VAL A 190 11.40 -0.54 -19.21
C VAL A 190 12.25 -1.32 -18.22
N ALA A 191 11.59 -2.00 -17.28
CA ALA A 191 12.18 -3.02 -16.45
C ALA A 191 11.30 -4.28 -16.48
N GLY A 192 11.90 -5.41 -16.83
CA GLY A 192 11.21 -6.68 -17.02
C GLY A 192 12.17 -7.87 -17.07
N HIS A 193 11.60 -9.05 -17.26
CA HIS A 193 12.34 -10.30 -17.33
C HIS A 193 12.67 -10.65 -18.78
N HIS A 194 13.95 -10.84 -19.09
CA HIS A 194 14.39 -11.34 -20.39
C HIS A 194 14.38 -12.86 -20.40
N SER A 195 13.64 -13.46 -21.33
CA SER A 195 13.73 -14.88 -21.68
C SER A 195 13.51 -15.05 -23.18
N ASN A 196 14.34 -15.87 -23.82
CA ASN A 196 14.25 -16.24 -25.24
C ASN A 196 14.10 -15.04 -26.21
N GLY A 197 14.86 -13.97 -26.00
CA GLY A 197 14.87 -12.78 -26.87
C GLY A 197 13.68 -11.83 -26.67
N THR A 198 12.80 -12.13 -25.70
CA THR A 198 11.65 -11.31 -25.36
C THR A 198 11.77 -10.79 -23.92
N ILE A 199 11.29 -9.58 -23.68
CA ILE A 199 11.12 -9.01 -22.35
C ILE A 199 9.65 -9.11 -21.97
N SER A 200 9.35 -9.72 -20.82
CA SER A 200 7.98 -9.83 -20.29
C SER A 200 7.95 -9.46 -18.80
N ALA A 201 6.78 -9.58 -18.18
CA ALA A 201 6.72 -9.62 -16.73
C ALA A 201 7.48 -10.83 -16.18
N ASN A 202 8.02 -10.70 -14.98
CA ASN A 202 8.62 -11.81 -14.26
C ASN A 202 7.55 -12.78 -13.70
N GLU A 203 7.97 -13.84 -13.00
CA GLU A 203 7.07 -14.84 -12.39
C GLU A 203 6.05 -14.24 -11.41
N ASP A 204 6.37 -13.11 -10.77
CA ASP A 204 5.48 -12.37 -9.88
C ASP A 204 4.53 -11.41 -10.61
N GLY A 205 4.55 -11.41 -11.96
CA GLY A 205 3.78 -10.49 -12.78
C GLY A 205 4.31 -9.05 -12.78
N MET A 206 5.54 -8.82 -12.29
CA MET A 206 6.15 -7.50 -12.22
C MET A 206 6.78 -7.10 -13.55
N MET A 207 6.31 -5.96 -14.07
CA MET A 207 6.88 -5.26 -15.20
C MET A 207 6.62 -3.76 -15.04
N ILE A 208 7.63 -2.95 -15.29
CA ILE A 208 7.52 -1.49 -15.26
C ILE A 208 7.74 -0.95 -16.66
N VAL A 209 6.81 -0.09 -17.11
CA VAL A 209 6.98 0.74 -18.29
C VAL A 209 6.70 2.18 -17.89
N SER A 210 7.68 3.06 -18.08
CA SER A 210 7.65 4.42 -17.57
C SER A 210 8.04 5.43 -18.64
N ALA A 211 7.30 6.54 -18.74
CA ALA A 211 7.67 7.70 -19.55
C ALA A 211 8.63 8.66 -18.83
N MET A 212 8.96 8.39 -17.57
CA MET A 212 9.95 9.16 -16.82
C MET A 212 11.35 8.61 -17.08
N SER A 213 12.37 9.40 -16.75
CA SER A 213 13.74 8.88 -16.76
C SER A 213 13.90 7.71 -15.78
N GLU A 214 14.95 6.91 -15.97
CA GLU A 214 15.28 5.80 -15.06
C GLU A 214 15.43 6.27 -13.60
N GLY A 215 16.13 7.38 -13.37
CA GLY A 215 16.34 7.96 -12.05
C GLY A 215 15.03 8.35 -11.37
N GLU A 216 14.17 9.08 -12.08
CA GLU A 216 12.86 9.50 -11.59
C GLU A 216 11.92 8.31 -11.35
N THR A 217 11.96 7.31 -12.23
CA THR A 217 11.16 6.08 -12.09
C THR A 217 11.54 5.34 -10.81
N ILE A 218 12.84 5.10 -10.60
CA ILE A 218 13.33 4.42 -9.40
C ILE A 218 13.00 5.25 -8.14
N GLN A 219 13.14 6.57 -8.18
CA GLN A 219 12.80 7.43 -7.05
C GLN A 219 11.29 7.39 -6.73
N SER A 220 10.44 7.43 -7.76
CA SER A 220 8.99 7.31 -7.63
C SER A 220 8.61 5.95 -7.01
N LEU A 221 9.20 4.86 -7.50
CA LEU A 221 8.98 3.51 -6.95
C LEU A 221 9.42 3.41 -5.48
N LYS A 222 10.60 3.93 -5.13
CA LYS A 222 11.08 3.96 -3.73
C LYS A 222 10.13 4.74 -2.82
N SER A 223 9.62 5.87 -3.31
CA SER A 223 8.67 6.69 -2.56
C SER A 223 7.36 5.93 -2.32
N GLY A 224 6.85 5.21 -3.33
CA GLY A 224 5.66 4.38 -3.23
C GLY A 224 5.84 3.18 -2.30
N ASP A 225 6.97 2.49 -2.39
CA ASP A 225 7.29 1.38 -1.50
C ASP A 225 7.43 1.84 -0.05
N ARG A 226 8.15 2.94 0.20
CA ARG A 226 8.26 3.55 1.54
C ARG A 226 6.91 4.00 2.08
N PHE A 227 6.07 4.60 1.24
CA PHE A 227 4.73 5.03 1.65
C PHE A 227 3.88 3.84 2.08
N MET A 228 3.84 2.77 1.27
CA MET A 228 3.10 1.56 1.60
C MET A 228 3.65 0.84 2.82
N TYR A 229 4.97 0.82 2.99
CA TYR A 229 5.62 0.30 4.19
C TYR A 229 5.10 1.01 5.44
N TRP A 230 5.17 2.35 5.46
CA TRP A 230 4.70 3.14 6.60
C TRP A 230 3.18 3.08 6.79
N LEU A 231 2.41 3.02 5.71
CA LEU A 231 0.96 2.88 5.78
C LEU A 231 0.58 1.56 6.49
N ILE A 232 1.23 0.46 6.12
CA ILE A 232 1.02 -0.83 6.77
C ILE A 232 1.50 -0.78 8.23
N LYS A 233 2.65 -0.15 8.51
CA LYS A 233 3.16 -0.02 9.89
C LYS A 233 2.24 0.75 10.81
N VAL A 234 1.80 1.92 10.38
CA VAL A 234 0.86 2.74 11.15
C VAL A 234 -0.48 2.01 11.27
N GLY A 235 -0.97 1.38 10.19
CA GLY A 235 -2.19 0.58 10.20
C GLY A 235 -2.14 -0.58 11.21
N SER A 236 -1.09 -1.40 11.15
CA SER A 236 -0.86 -2.51 12.09
C SER A 236 -0.72 -2.01 13.52
N PHE A 237 0.04 -0.92 13.75
CA PHE A 237 0.18 -0.33 15.07
C PHE A 237 -1.16 0.11 15.66
N LEU A 238 -1.97 0.84 14.89
CA LEU A 238 -3.27 1.33 15.34
C LEU A 238 -4.24 0.18 15.60
N LEU A 239 -4.30 -0.83 14.71
CA LEU A 239 -5.12 -2.02 14.92
C LEU A 239 -4.72 -2.78 16.19
N LEU A 240 -3.41 -2.92 16.44
CA LEU A 240 -2.90 -3.59 17.63
C LEU A 240 -3.25 -2.80 18.90
N TYR A 241 -3.05 -1.48 18.86
CA TYR A 241 -3.38 -0.59 19.97
C TYR A 241 -4.87 -0.62 20.31
N ILE A 242 -5.74 -0.50 19.30
CA ILE A 242 -7.20 -0.59 19.46
C ILE A 242 -7.58 -1.99 19.97
N GLY A 243 -6.92 -3.03 19.46
CA GLY A 243 -7.12 -4.41 19.91
C GLY A 243 -6.88 -4.57 21.41
N PHE A 244 -5.72 -4.12 21.91
CA PHE A 244 -5.42 -4.15 23.34
C PHE A 244 -6.39 -3.31 24.17
N MET A 245 -6.70 -2.09 23.74
CA MET A 245 -7.66 -1.23 24.43
C MET A 245 -9.05 -1.87 24.51
N SER A 246 -9.45 -2.63 23.49
CA SER A 246 -10.73 -3.33 23.46
C SER A 246 -10.78 -4.50 24.44
N VAL A 247 -9.68 -5.26 24.58
CA VAL A 247 -9.57 -6.33 25.59
C VAL A 247 -9.60 -5.78 27.02
N LEU A 248 -8.98 -4.62 27.26
CA LEU A 248 -8.95 -3.98 28.58
C LEU A 248 -10.23 -3.21 28.92
N GLY A 249 -11.21 -3.16 28.01
CA GLY A 249 -12.50 -2.48 28.21
C GLY A 249 -13.17 -2.80 29.56
N PRO A 250 -13.40 -4.08 29.92
CA PRO A 250 -13.98 -4.44 31.21
C PRO A 250 -13.16 -3.99 32.42
N LEU A 251 -11.83 -4.06 32.34
CA LEU A 251 -10.93 -3.60 33.40
C LEU A 251 -11.04 -2.08 33.59
N THR A 252 -11.03 -1.32 32.50
CA THR A 252 -11.17 0.15 32.55
C THR A 252 -12.54 0.60 33.07
N TRP A 253 -13.58 -0.20 32.84
CA TRP A 253 -14.90 0.01 33.44
C TRP A 253 -14.85 -0.19 34.96
N ALA A 254 -14.20 -1.25 35.46
CA ALA A 254 -14.07 -1.47 36.90
C ALA A 254 -13.28 -0.35 37.61
N LEU A 255 -12.22 0.18 36.98
CA LEU A 255 -11.45 1.31 37.53
C LEU A 255 -12.26 2.60 37.68
N SER A 256 -13.39 2.73 36.97
CA SER A 256 -14.23 3.94 37.02
C SER A 256 -14.94 4.13 38.37
N TRP A 257 -15.00 3.09 39.21
CA TRP A 257 -15.65 3.15 40.52
C TRP A 257 -14.83 3.88 41.60
N ILE A 258 -13.54 4.14 41.35
CA ILE A 258 -12.69 4.89 42.28
C ILE A 258 -12.51 6.33 41.75
N PRO A 259 -13.03 7.35 42.45
CA PRO A 259 -12.82 8.75 42.08
C PRO A 259 -11.32 9.08 41.96
N LEU A 260 -10.92 9.91 40.99
CA LEU A 260 -9.54 10.26 40.64
C LEU A 260 -8.70 9.15 39.97
N LEU A 261 -8.76 7.89 40.44
CA LEU A 261 -8.03 6.78 39.81
C LEU A 261 -8.62 6.35 38.47
N GLY A 262 -9.92 6.57 38.25
CA GLY A 262 -10.58 6.21 36.99
C GLY A 262 -10.03 6.96 35.77
N GLU A 263 -9.75 8.25 35.87
CA GLU A 263 -9.26 9.05 34.73
C GLU A 263 -7.76 8.89 34.51
N ILE A 264 -6.96 9.01 35.57
CA ILE A 264 -5.50 8.85 35.52
C ILE A 264 -5.14 7.41 35.13
N GLY A 265 -5.84 6.42 35.69
CA GLY A 265 -5.61 5.00 35.41
C GLY A 265 -5.90 4.63 33.96
N ARG A 266 -6.99 5.14 33.36
CA ARG A 266 -7.29 4.90 31.94
C ARG A 266 -6.24 5.50 31.01
N GLY A 267 -5.78 6.72 31.30
CA GLY A 267 -4.70 7.36 30.54
C GLY A 267 -3.39 6.57 30.62
N ALA A 268 -3.00 6.15 31.82
CA ALA A 268 -1.78 5.37 32.05
C ALA A 268 -1.83 4.00 31.36
N ILE A 269 -2.95 3.28 31.44
CA ILE A 269 -3.17 2.01 30.74
C ILE A 269 -3.08 2.21 29.23
N GLY A 270 -3.75 3.25 28.70
CA GLY A 270 -3.70 3.59 27.28
C GLY A 270 -2.28 3.87 26.81
N PHE A 271 -1.51 4.66 27.57
CA PHE A 271 -0.12 4.93 27.25
C PHE A 271 0.76 3.67 27.31
N ALA A 272 0.58 2.84 28.34
CA ALA A 272 1.30 1.57 28.45
C ALA A 272 1.02 0.65 27.26
N MET A 273 -0.23 0.56 26.81
CA MET A 273 -0.61 -0.24 25.64
C MET A 273 -0.11 0.36 24.32
N PHE A 274 -0.04 1.69 24.23
CA PHE A 274 0.58 2.37 23.09
C PHE A 274 2.06 1.98 22.98
N VAL A 275 2.81 2.08 24.07
CA VAL A 275 4.23 1.70 24.12
C VAL A 275 4.40 0.22 23.85
N LEU A 276 3.59 -0.64 24.47
CA LEU A 276 3.63 -2.09 24.23
C LEU A 276 3.35 -2.43 22.75
N SER A 277 2.38 -1.77 22.13
CA SER A 277 2.07 -1.96 20.71
C SER A 277 3.25 -1.58 19.82
N ALA A 278 3.93 -0.46 20.12
CA ALA A 278 5.11 -0.02 19.38
C ALA A 278 6.26 -1.04 19.53
N ILE A 279 6.50 -1.52 20.75
CA ILE A 279 7.51 -2.54 21.05
C ILE A 279 7.21 -3.83 20.28
N LEU A 280 5.96 -4.29 20.27
CA LEU A 280 5.59 -5.53 19.57
C LEU A 280 5.73 -5.41 18.05
N ILE A 281 5.32 -4.28 17.44
CA ILE A 281 5.53 -4.03 16.02
C ILE A 281 7.03 -3.97 15.69
N ALA A 282 7.84 -3.30 16.52
CA ALA A 282 9.28 -3.26 16.36
C ALA A 282 9.92 -4.65 16.52
N ALA A 283 9.49 -5.44 17.51
CA ALA A 283 9.98 -6.78 17.75
C ALA A 283 9.70 -7.71 16.56
N ILE A 284 8.50 -7.67 15.98
CA ILE A 284 8.17 -8.43 14.76
C ILE A 284 9.06 -8.00 13.60
N THR A 285 9.24 -6.68 13.42
CA THR A 285 10.08 -6.12 12.35
C THR A 285 11.51 -6.65 12.41
N VAL A 286 12.09 -6.63 13.62
CA VAL A 286 13.43 -7.18 13.88
C VAL A 286 13.44 -8.69 13.68
N LEU A 287 12.42 -9.39 14.20
CA LEU A 287 12.35 -10.85 14.11
C LEU A 287 12.28 -11.32 12.66
N VAL A 288 11.54 -10.64 11.77
CA VAL A 288 11.43 -11.01 10.35
C VAL A 288 12.76 -10.80 9.62
N HIS A 289 13.40 -9.64 9.78
CA HIS A 289 14.65 -9.33 9.08
C HIS A 289 15.87 -10.06 9.62
N TYR A 290 15.92 -10.26 10.94
CA TYR A 290 17.08 -10.78 11.63
C TYR A 290 16.84 -12.16 12.24
N PHE A 291 15.81 -12.89 11.78
CA PHE A 291 15.41 -14.20 12.33
C PHE A 291 16.62 -15.12 12.58
N TRP A 292 17.50 -15.23 11.58
CA TRP A 292 18.68 -16.09 11.65
C TRP A 292 19.72 -15.60 12.67
N TYR A 293 19.91 -14.29 12.79
CA TYR A 293 20.81 -13.70 13.77
C TYR A 293 20.25 -13.83 15.21
N VAL A 294 18.93 -13.68 15.38
CA VAL A 294 18.24 -13.88 16.66
C VAL A 294 18.33 -15.34 17.10
N LEU A 295 18.12 -16.29 16.18
CA LEU A 295 18.26 -17.73 16.45
C LEU A 295 19.69 -18.09 16.85
N ALA A 296 20.69 -17.58 16.12
CA ALA A 296 22.10 -17.78 16.46
C ALA A 296 22.43 -17.24 17.86
N GLY A 297 21.92 -16.05 18.21
CA GLY A 297 22.06 -15.49 19.55
C GLY A 297 21.46 -16.38 20.64
N PHE A 298 20.27 -16.94 20.40
CA PHE A 298 19.61 -17.85 21.35
C PHE A 298 20.40 -19.15 21.56
N VAL A 299 20.97 -19.72 20.48
CA VAL A 299 21.83 -20.91 20.55
C VAL A 299 23.09 -20.64 21.38
N VAL A 300 23.75 -19.50 21.18
CA VAL A 300 24.94 -19.11 21.97
C VAL A 300 24.58 -18.89 23.44
N LEU A 301 23.44 -18.25 23.73
CA LEU A 301 22.97 -18.03 25.09
C LEU A 301 22.65 -19.35 25.81
N LEU A 302 21.97 -20.29 25.15
CA LEU A 302 21.73 -21.63 25.68
C LEU A 302 23.03 -22.39 25.94
N ALA A 303 23.99 -22.35 25.01
CA ALA A 303 25.30 -22.96 25.20
C ALA A 303 26.04 -22.36 26.41
N GLY A 304 25.96 -21.04 26.60
CA GLY A 304 26.49 -20.35 27.77
C GLY A 304 25.83 -20.78 29.09
N ILE A 305 24.50 -20.90 29.12
CA ILE A 305 23.76 -21.40 30.30
C ILE A 305 24.15 -22.84 30.62
N VAL A 306 24.23 -23.72 29.61
CA VAL A 306 24.65 -25.11 29.80
C VAL A 306 26.08 -25.18 30.36
N ALA A 307 27.01 -24.39 29.81
CA ALA A 307 28.38 -24.31 30.32
C ALA A 307 28.44 -23.81 31.77
N LEU A 308 27.63 -22.80 32.13
CA LEU A 308 27.51 -22.29 33.49
C LEU A 308 26.97 -23.38 34.44
N LEU A 309 25.89 -24.07 34.07
CA LEU A 309 25.29 -25.14 34.88
C LEU A 309 26.26 -26.30 35.10
N VAL A 310 27.00 -26.72 34.06
CA VAL A 310 28.06 -27.73 34.19
C VAL A 310 29.17 -27.26 35.12
N SER A 311 29.57 -25.98 35.03
CA SER A 311 30.62 -25.42 35.90
C SER A 311 30.20 -25.38 37.37
N ILE A 312 28.93 -25.10 37.66
CA ILE A 312 28.36 -25.11 39.02
C ILE A 312 28.21 -26.55 39.53
N GLY A 313 27.80 -27.48 38.67
CA GLY A 313 27.71 -28.91 38.99
C GLY A 313 29.06 -29.53 39.35
N LYS A 314 30.12 -29.19 38.62
CA LYS A 314 31.50 -29.61 38.92
C LYS A 314 32.04 -29.06 40.24
N ARG A 315 31.56 -27.89 40.70
CA ARG A 315 31.95 -27.29 41.98
C ARG A 315 31.26 -27.93 43.20
N LYS A 316 30.21 -28.72 42.99
CA LYS A 316 29.42 -29.35 44.06
C LYS A 316 29.73 -30.83 44.30
N GLN A 317 30.65 -31.43 43.55
CA GLN A 317 31.18 -32.76 43.87
C GLN A 317 32.27 -32.59 44.95
N PRO A 318 32.04 -32.97 46.22
CA PRO A 318 33.14 -33.14 47.15
C PRO A 318 34.03 -34.29 46.65
N ALA A 319 35.35 -34.09 46.74
CA ALA A 319 36.35 -35.13 46.54
C ALA A 319 36.18 -36.26 47.56
#